data_AF-D4K7P7-F1
#
_entry.id   AF-D4K7P7-F1
#
_cell.length_a   1.000
_cell.length_b   1.000
_cell.length_c   1.000
_cell.angle_alpha   90.00
_cell.angle_beta   90.00
_cell.angle_gamma   90.00
#
_symmetry.space_group_name_H-M   'P 1'
#
loop_
_entity.id
_entity.type
_entity.pdbx_description
1 polymer ?
#
loop_
_entity_poly.entity_id
_entity_poly.type
_entity_poly.pdbx_seq_one_letter_code
_entity_poly.pdbx_strand_id
1 'polypeptide(L)'
;MKKKAPIVFIIVSVFAVAAIIIISAYRSSESYRKAKAAIQWDCSVSCTEKSTSAQYVITYSNVKVSSKTGTLTIQNRNDFEIVVHLLCEGEQEIVSGNISAGGCYSFANVTDKEYTVGIHADVDAATNIKVIVYDGKDTEPYTN
;
A
#
# COMPACT_ATOMS: atom_id res chain seq x y z
N MET A 1 47.40 8.99 -27.52
CA MET A 1 46.04 9.03 -26.90
C MET A 1 45.13 7.97 -27.53
N LYS A 2 45.20 6.68 -27.16
CA LYS A 2 44.37 5.63 -27.82
C LYS A 2 44.11 4.40 -26.94
N LYS A 3 43.36 4.50 -25.83
CA LYS A 3 42.76 3.34 -25.12
C LYS A 3 41.48 3.65 -24.32
N LYS A 4 41.02 4.91 -24.25
CA LYS A 4 39.89 5.30 -23.37
C LYS A 4 38.50 5.00 -23.96
N ALA A 5 38.34 5.08 -25.28
CA ALA A 5 37.07 4.82 -25.95
C ALA A 5 36.48 3.40 -25.69
N PRO A 6 37.24 2.30 -25.81
CA PRO A 6 36.68 0.95 -25.58
C PRO A 6 36.27 0.74 -24.12
N ILE A 7 36.98 1.34 -23.16
CA ILE A 7 36.66 1.23 -21.72
C ILE A 7 35.34 1.94 -21.41
N VAL A 8 35.10 3.12 -21.99
CA VAL A 8 33.83 3.87 -21.81
C VAL A 8 32.65 3.07 -22.38
N PHE A 9 32.79 2.44 -23.55
CA PHE A 9 31.75 1.59 -24.12
C PHE A 9 31.42 0.37 -23.25
N ILE A 10 32.43 -0.28 -22.68
CA ILE A 10 32.23 -1.40 -21.76
C ILE A 10 31.43 -0.94 -20.52
N ILE A 11 31.79 0.20 -19.93
CA ILE A 11 31.11 0.74 -18.74
C ILE A 11 29.65 1.06 -19.03
N VAL A 12 29.35 1.78 -20.13
CA VAL A 12 27.97 2.10 -20.53
C VAL A 12 27.14 0.84 -20.77
N SER A 13 27.75 -0.19 -21.38
CA SER A 13 27.09 -1.46 -21.67
C SER A 13 26.71 -2.21 -20.38
N VAL A 14 27.60 -2.22 -19.38
CA VAL A 14 27.34 -2.84 -18.08
C VAL A 14 26.19 -2.13 -17.34
N PHE A 15 26.17 -0.80 -17.33
CA PHE A 15 25.07 -0.05 -16.72
C PHE A 15 23.73 -0.29 -17.42
N ALA A 16 23.72 -0.39 -18.75
CA ALA A 16 22.51 -0.71 -19.50
C ALA A 16 21.96 -2.11 -19.15
N VAL A 17 22.83 -3.13 -19.03
CA VAL A 17 22.41 -4.47 -18.63
C VAL A 17 21.88 -4.48 -17.19
N ALA A 18 22.55 -3.79 -16.26
CA ALA A 18 22.09 -3.68 -14.88
C ALA A 18 20.70 -3.01 -14.79
N ALA A 19 20.49 -1.91 -15.54
CA ALA A 19 19.19 -1.24 -15.60
C ALA A 19 18.09 -2.16 -16.15
N ILE A 20 18.38 -2.93 -17.20
CA ILE A 20 17.42 -3.90 -17.78
C ILE A 20 17.05 -4.98 -16.75
N ILE A 21 18.03 -5.52 -16.01
CA ILE A 21 17.77 -6.53 -14.97
C ILE A 21 16.88 -5.95 -13.88
N ILE A 22 17.16 -4.73 -13.40
CA ILE A 22 16.37 -4.06 -12.37
C ILE A 22 14.93 -3.82 -12.87
N ILE A 23 14.75 -3.28 -14.08
CA ILE A 23 13.44 -3.03 -14.67
C ILE A 23 12.66 -4.34 -14.86
N SER A 24 13.33 -5.41 -15.26
CA SER A 24 12.72 -6.72 -15.48
C SER A 24 12.26 -7.34 -14.15
N ALA A 25 13.09 -7.27 -13.11
CA ALA A 25 12.73 -7.71 -11.77
C ALA A 25 11.54 -6.90 -11.21
N TYR A 26 11.55 -5.57 -11.40
CA TYR A 26 10.46 -4.68 -11.02
C TYR A 26 9.13 -5.06 -11.70
N ARG A 27 9.14 -5.21 -13.03
CA ARG A 27 7.93 -5.60 -13.80
C ARG A 27 7.45 -7.01 -13.44
N SER A 28 8.38 -7.93 -13.18
CA SER A 28 8.06 -9.29 -12.76
C SER A 28 7.37 -9.30 -11.39
N SER A 29 7.90 -8.56 -10.41
CA SER A 29 7.27 -8.39 -9.10
C SER A 29 5.89 -7.73 -9.20
N GLU A 30 5.73 -6.67 -10.00
CA GLU A 30 4.42 -6.03 -10.21
C GLU A 30 3.41 -6.99 -10.85
N SER A 31 3.84 -7.75 -11.86
CA SER A 31 3.00 -8.73 -12.54
C SER A 31 2.66 -9.90 -11.62
N TYR A 32 3.61 -10.35 -10.79
CA TYR A 32 3.41 -11.37 -9.76
C TYR A 32 2.39 -10.91 -8.71
N ARG A 33 2.50 -9.66 -8.24
CA ARG A 33 1.53 -9.03 -7.33
C ARG A 33 0.13 -9.00 -7.94
N LYS A 34 -0.01 -8.54 -9.19
CA LYS A 34 -1.29 -8.51 -9.92
C LYS A 34 -1.87 -9.91 -10.17
N ALA A 35 -1.02 -10.91 -10.32
CA ALA A 35 -1.44 -12.30 -10.54
C ALA A 35 -1.87 -13.02 -9.25
N LYS A 36 -1.35 -12.62 -8.07
CA LYS A 36 -1.67 -13.22 -6.78
C LYS A 36 -2.79 -12.53 -6.00
N ALA A 37 -2.95 -11.21 -6.15
CA ALA A 37 -4.10 -10.50 -5.60
C ALA A 37 -5.28 -10.62 -6.57
N ALA A 38 -6.09 -11.67 -6.45
CA ALA A 38 -7.27 -11.84 -7.30
C ALA A 38 -8.28 -10.68 -7.16
N ILE A 39 -8.25 -9.99 -6.02
CA ILE A 39 -9.12 -8.84 -5.74
C ILE A 39 -8.32 -7.77 -4.98
N GLN A 40 -8.38 -6.54 -5.47
CA GLN A 40 -7.81 -5.35 -4.84
C GLN A 40 -8.81 -4.20 -4.87
N TRP A 41 -8.72 -3.31 -3.89
CA TRP A 41 -9.54 -2.11 -3.79
C TRP A 41 -8.65 -0.90 -3.52
N ASP A 42 -8.92 0.19 -4.24
CA ASP A 42 -8.38 1.50 -3.91
C ASP A 42 -9.27 2.12 -2.83
N CYS A 43 -8.76 2.21 -1.60
CA CYS A 43 -9.48 2.78 -0.46
C CYS A 43 -8.92 4.16 -0.09
N SER A 44 -8.23 4.82 -1.02
CA SER A 44 -7.67 6.14 -0.80
C SER A 44 -8.76 7.16 -0.47
N VAL A 45 -8.45 8.09 0.44
CA VAL A 45 -9.38 9.13 0.91
C VAL A 45 -8.70 10.49 0.90
N SER A 46 -9.49 11.56 0.88
CA SER A 46 -9.00 12.91 1.17
C SER A 46 -9.32 13.23 2.62
N CYS A 47 -8.30 13.56 3.42
CA CYS A 47 -8.44 13.87 4.83
C CYS A 47 -9.49 14.96 5.03
N THR A 48 -10.53 14.70 5.82
CA THR A 48 -11.63 15.66 5.98
C THR A 48 -11.20 16.84 6.86
N GLU A 49 -10.55 16.55 7.97
CA GLU A 49 -10.10 17.52 8.98
C GLU A 49 -8.79 17.06 9.61
N LYS A 50 -7.96 18.02 10.05
CA LYS A 50 -6.72 17.72 10.77
C LYS A 50 -7.05 17.22 12.17
N SER A 51 -6.43 16.11 12.58
CA SER A 51 -6.54 15.64 13.97
C SER A 51 -5.82 16.59 14.94
N THR A 52 -6.36 16.71 16.15
CA THR A 52 -5.77 17.52 17.22
C THR A 52 -5.68 16.70 18.51
N SER A 53 -5.08 17.25 19.55
CA SER A 53 -5.08 16.60 20.88
C SER A 53 -6.48 16.37 21.44
N ALA A 54 -7.48 17.12 20.97
CA ALA A 54 -8.87 17.00 21.41
C ALA A 54 -9.76 16.18 20.44
N GLN A 55 -9.31 15.93 19.21
CA GLN A 55 -10.12 15.34 18.16
C GLN A 55 -9.31 14.34 17.33
N TYR A 56 -9.75 13.07 17.35
CA TYR A 56 -9.21 12.01 16.52
C TYR A 56 -10.10 11.84 15.28
N VAL A 57 -9.58 12.22 14.11
CA VAL A 57 -10.33 12.19 12.85
C VAL A 57 -10.03 10.90 12.10
N ILE A 58 -11.10 10.17 11.72
CA ILE A 58 -11.06 9.02 10.82
C ILE A 58 -11.85 9.41 9.57
N THR A 59 -11.25 9.27 8.40
CA THR A 59 -11.95 9.46 7.13
C THR A 59 -12.26 8.09 6.52
N TYR A 60 -13.55 7.81 6.31
CA TYR A 60 -13.99 6.54 5.73
C TYR A 60 -14.07 6.63 4.20
N SER A 61 -13.56 5.59 3.55
CA SER A 61 -13.74 5.42 2.11
C SER A 61 -15.20 5.06 1.80
N ASN A 62 -15.63 5.38 0.59
CA ASN A 62 -16.91 4.91 0.06
C ASN A 62 -16.81 3.50 -0.55
N VAL A 63 -15.68 2.82 -0.37
CA VAL A 63 -15.38 1.53 -0.97
C VAL A 63 -15.62 0.43 0.04
N LYS A 64 -16.39 -0.57 -0.38
CA LYS A 64 -16.68 -1.77 0.38
C LYS A 64 -15.68 -2.86 0.02
N VAL A 65 -15.07 -3.46 1.03
CA VAL A 65 -14.07 -4.52 0.89
C VAL A 65 -14.54 -5.78 1.61
N SER A 66 -14.19 -6.95 1.08
CA SER A 66 -14.58 -8.24 1.65
C SER A 66 -13.51 -9.27 1.36
N SER A 67 -13.18 -10.15 2.30
CA SER A 67 -12.17 -11.18 2.07
C SER A 67 -12.78 -12.55 1.82
N LYS A 68 -12.36 -13.22 0.74
CA LYS A 68 -12.62 -14.64 0.50
C LYS A 68 -11.54 -15.53 1.11
N THR A 69 -10.33 -14.99 1.30
CA THR A 69 -9.20 -15.71 1.89
C THR A 69 -9.20 -15.67 3.43
N GLY A 70 -10.05 -14.84 4.02
CA GLY A 70 -10.06 -14.53 5.45
C GLY A 70 -8.96 -13.57 5.90
N THR A 71 -8.23 -12.97 4.97
CA THR A 71 -7.21 -11.97 5.25
C THR A 71 -7.38 -10.75 4.35
N LEU A 72 -7.37 -9.55 4.94
CA LEU A 72 -7.23 -8.29 4.21
C LEU A 72 -5.87 -7.69 4.51
N THR A 73 -5.02 -7.55 3.48
CA THR A 73 -3.75 -6.83 3.60
C THR A 73 -3.92 -5.39 3.16
N ILE A 74 -3.61 -4.47 4.06
CA ILE A 74 -3.54 -3.03 3.81
C ILE A 74 -2.12 -2.67 3.41
N GLN A 75 -1.97 -1.87 2.37
CA GLN A 75 -0.71 -1.27 1.95
C GLN A 75 -0.79 0.27 2.07
N ASN A 76 0.08 0.83 2.91
CA ASN A 76 0.26 2.26 3.04
C ASN A 76 1.14 2.76 1.89
N ARG A 77 0.58 3.55 0.95
CA ARG A 77 1.34 4.11 -0.19
C ARG A 77 1.72 5.58 0.01
N ASN A 78 1.77 6.01 1.27
CA ASN A 78 2.18 7.35 1.67
C ASN A 78 3.61 7.35 2.19
N ASP A 79 4.16 8.55 2.33
CA ASP A 79 5.42 8.86 3.00
C ASP A 79 5.25 9.18 4.50
N PHE A 80 4.03 9.02 5.02
CA PHE A 80 3.68 9.18 6.43
C PHE A 80 2.97 7.93 6.98
N GLU A 81 2.89 7.85 8.31
CA GLU A 81 2.24 6.76 9.04
C GLU A 81 0.71 6.88 9.02
N ILE A 82 0.02 5.74 8.98
CA ILE A 82 -1.45 5.67 9.04
C ILE A 82 -1.92 4.63 10.05
N VAL A 83 -3.17 4.76 10.48
CA VAL A 83 -3.93 3.72 11.20
C VAL A 83 -5.19 3.42 10.41
N VAL A 84 -5.52 2.15 10.26
CA VAL A 84 -6.68 1.69 9.49
C VAL A 84 -7.71 1.07 10.41
N HIS A 85 -8.96 1.47 10.22
CA HIS A 85 -10.14 0.99 10.92
C HIS A 85 -11.01 0.24 9.93
N LEU A 86 -11.40 -0.99 10.26
CA LEU A 86 -12.37 -1.77 9.49
C LEU A 86 -13.71 -1.74 10.21
N LEU A 87 -14.66 -1.03 9.60
CA LEU A 87 -16.03 -0.93 10.10
C LEU A 87 -16.91 -2.00 9.43
N CYS A 88 -17.50 -2.87 10.23
CA CYS A 88 -18.59 -3.76 9.82
C CYS A 88 -19.87 -3.34 10.56
N GLU A 89 -20.98 -3.23 9.85
CA GLU A 89 -22.23 -2.74 10.42
C GLU A 89 -22.75 -3.65 11.55
N GLY A 90 -23.06 -3.06 12.70
CA GLY A 90 -23.53 -3.79 13.88
C GLY A 90 -22.42 -4.49 14.68
N GLU A 91 -21.16 -4.35 14.28
CA GLU A 91 -20.00 -4.92 15.00
C GLU A 91 -19.06 -3.83 15.50
N GLN A 92 -18.20 -4.20 16.45
CA GLN A 92 -17.11 -3.32 16.89
C GLN A 92 -16.05 -3.20 15.78
N GLU A 93 -15.55 -1.99 15.55
CA GLU A 93 -14.49 -1.74 14.58
C GLU A 93 -13.20 -2.48 14.93
N ILE A 94 -12.57 -3.05 13.91
CA ILE A 94 -11.27 -3.70 14.05
C ILE A 94 -10.20 -2.70 13.62
N VAL A 95 -9.26 -2.41 14.50
CA VAL A 95 -8.27 -1.35 14.29
C VAL A 95 -6.88 -1.95 14.11
N SER A 96 -6.12 -1.45 13.13
CA SER A 96 -4.72 -1.84 12.95
C SER A 96 -3.83 -1.21 14.03
N GLY A 97 -2.62 -1.73 14.17
CA GLY A 97 -1.54 -0.91 14.72
C GLY A 97 -1.14 0.20 13.74
N ASN A 98 -0.17 1.01 14.15
CA ASN A 98 0.45 1.99 13.26
C ASN A 98 1.13 1.30 12.07
N ILE A 99 0.84 1.78 10.87
CA ILE A 99 1.42 1.30 9.61
C ILE A 99 2.36 2.37 9.09
N SER A 100 3.67 2.15 9.25
CA SER A 100 4.69 3.08 8.78
C SER A 100 4.60 3.34 7.27
N ALA A 101 5.20 4.44 6.81
CA ALA A 101 5.28 4.81 5.40
C ALA A 101 5.77 3.64 4.52
N GLY A 102 5.06 3.35 3.42
CA GLY A 102 5.34 2.22 2.53
C GLY A 102 5.04 0.82 3.11
N GLY A 103 4.63 0.74 4.38
CA GLY A 103 4.43 -0.50 5.11
C GLY A 103 3.12 -1.21 4.76
N CYS A 104 2.98 -2.44 5.29
CA CYS A 104 1.78 -3.24 5.15
C CYS A 104 1.30 -3.76 6.52
N TYR A 105 -0.02 -3.96 6.65
CA TYR A 105 -0.64 -4.61 7.80
C TYR A 105 -1.68 -5.62 7.31
N SER A 106 -1.86 -6.74 8.00
CA SER A 106 -2.86 -7.75 7.61
C SER A 106 -3.84 -8.02 8.74
N PHE A 107 -5.13 -7.83 8.45
CA PHE A 107 -6.22 -8.29 9.30
C PHE A 107 -6.53 -9.74 8.97
N ALA A 108 -6.49 -10.63 9.97
CA ALA A 108 -6.87 -12.03 9.83
C ALA A 108 -8.29 -12.27 10.37
N ASN A 109 -8.90 -13.39 9.97
CA ASN A 109 -10.25 -13.82 10.38
C ASN A 109 -11.36 -12.82 10.01
N VAL A 110 -11.23 -12.19 8.84
CA VAL A 110 -12.19 -11.21 8.28
C VAL A 110 -13.01 -11.78 7.12
N THR A 111 -13.37 -13.07 7.19
CA THR A 111 -14.16 -13.77 6.17
C THR A 111 -15.63 -13.36 6.17
N ASP A 112 -16.29 -13.50 5.01
CA ASP A 112 -17.75 -13.49 4.85
C ASP A 112 -18.45 -12.21 5.35
N LYS A 113 -17.71 -11.11 5.42
CA LYS A 113 -18.17 -9.80 5.88
C LYS A 113 -17.75 -8.71 4.91
N GLU A 114 -18.57 -7.67 4.87
CA GLU A 114 -18.27 -6.45 4.14
C GLU A 114 -17.82 -5.37 5.13
N TYR A 115 -16.69 -4.73 4.81
CA TYR A 115 -16.10 -3.69 5.62
C TYR A 115 -16.03 -2.37 4.85
N THR A 116 -16.26 -1.27 5.56
CA THR A 116 -15.86 0.06 5.13
C THR A 116 -14.50 0.40 5.75
N VAL A 117 -13.58 0.90 4.93
CA VAL A 117 -12.21 1.21 5.38
C VAL A 117 -12.15 2.66 5.87
N GLY A 118 -11.93 2.84 7.18
CA GLY A 118 -11.60 4.09 7.82
C GLY A 118 -10.09 4.29 7.90
N ILE A 119 -9.60 5.50 7.65
CA ILE A 119 -8.18 5.82 7.71
C ILE A 119 -7.98 7.04 8.59
N HIS A 120 -7.09 6.89 9.57
CA HIS A 120 -6.56 7.97 10.36
C HIS A 120 -5.11 8.23 9.97
N ALA A 121 -4.75 9.51 9.87
CA ALA A 121 -3.37 9.98 9.71
C ALA A 121 -3.23 11.37 10.35
N ASP A 122 -2.06 11.67 10.89
CA ASP A 122 -1.73 13.02 11.38
C ASP A 122 -1.25 13.90 10.22
N VAL A 123 -2.22 14.35 9.42
CA VAL A 123 -2.00 15.18 8.23
C VAL A 123 -3.00 16.32 8.18
N ASP A 124 -2.66 17.37 7.44
CA ASP A 124 -3.55 18.50 7.22
C ASP A 124 -4.81 18.09 6.44
N ALA A 125 -5.89 18.83 6.62
CA ALA A 125 -7.13 18.65 5.85
C ALA A 125 -6.86 18.72 4.34
N ALA A 126 -7.69 18.03 3.56
CA ALA A 126 -7.57 17.82 2.12
C ALA A 126 -6.32 17.04 1.65
N THR A 127 -5.43 16.61 2.55
CA THR A 127 -4.33 15.70 2.21
C THR A 127 -4.88 14.38 1.67
N ASN A 128 -4.44 13.98 0.48
CA ASN A 128 -4.80 12.68 -0.09
C ASN A 128 -4.01 11.57 0.59
N ILE A 129 -4.71 10.63 1.22
CA ILE A 129 -4.15 9.47 1.90
C ILE A 129 -4.35 8.25 1.01
N LYS A 130 -3.25 7.70 0.50
CA LYS A 130 -3.25 6.61 -0.49
C LYS A 130 -3.18 5.24 0.19
N VAL A 131 -4.23 4.44 0.01
CA VAL A 131 -4.34 3.12 0.65
C VAL A 131 -4.89 2.10 -0.34
N ILE A 132 -4.17 0.99 -0.50
CA ILE A 132 -4.66 -0.16 -1.28
C ILE A 132 -4.93 -1.31 -0.33
N VAL A 133 -6.04 -2.00 -0.57
CA VAL A 133 -6.44 -3.19 0.19
C VAL A 133 -6.48 -4.40 -0.74
N TYR A 134 -5.94 -5.52 -0.28
CA TYR A 134 -5.86 -6.78 -1.03
C TYR A 134 -6.61 -7.89 -0.27
N ASP A 135 -7.33 -8.75 -1.02
CA ASP A 135 -7.83 -10.01 -0.48
C ASP A 135 -6.74 -11.08 -0.53
N GLY A 136 -6.20 -11.43 0.64
CA GLY A 136 -5.09 -12.34 0.79
C GLY A 136 -3.98 -11.76 1.65
N LYS A 137 -3.12 -12.65 2.14
CA LYS A 137 -1.87 -12.28 2.82
C LYS A 137 -0.84 -11.94 1.76
N ASP A 138 -0.68 -10.66 1.43
CA ASP A 138 0.44 -10.25 0.57
C ASP A 138 1.72 -10.14 1.42
N THR A 139 2.80 -10.74 0.94
CA THR A 139 4.04 -10.98 1.73
C THR A 139 5.17 -10.02 1.41
N GLU A 140 4.98 -9.09 0.47
CA GLU A 140 6.06 -8.19 0.04
C GLU A 140 5.66 -6.71 0.23
N PRO A 141 6.40 -5.94 1.04
CA PRO A 141 6.17 -4.50 1.21
C PRO A 141 6.40 -3.74 -0.10
N TYR A 142 5.70 -2.62 -0.27
CA TYR A 142 5.88 -1.74 -1.43
C TYR A 142 7.16 -0.92 -1.26
N THR A 143 8.19 -1.26 -2.03
CA THR A 143 9.35 -0.39 -2.23
C THR A 143 9.04 0.59 -3.36
N ASN A 144 9.00 1.88 -3.03
CA ASN A 144 8.99 2.99 -4.00
C ASN A 144 10.25 2.98 -4.88
#